data_AF-A0A3B9VU50-F1
#
_entry.id   AF-A0A3B9VU50-F1
#
_cell.length_a   1.000
_cell.length_b   1.000
_cell.length_c   1.000
_cell.angle_alpha   90.00
_cell.angle_beta   90.00
_cell.angle_gamma   90.00
#
_symmetry.space_group_name_H-M   'P 1'
#
loop_
_entity.id
_entity.type
_entity.pdbx_description
1 polymer ?
#
loop_
_entity_poly.entity_id
_entity_poly.type
_entity_poly.pdbx_seq_one_letter_code
_entity_poly.pdbx_strand_id
1 'polypeptide(L)'
;ACSTMAESLALAALFVDTAIAKKALAVTSSHFCSAERQFRFPLEYGGQRPPTAQWTVTGSGACVVGESDAAPFVRAVTIGCIEDLGIKDANNMGAAMAPAAAKTISHYLADTRTRPEDYDMILTGDLGQVGSALLEQLLEQEKVDLKGRHQDCGLLIYDRKQQDVHAGGSGCGCAASVLCSFILPKIRQGTLGDVLFVATGALMSPTSSMQGESIPGIAHLVHLSSGRRRKGVE
;
A
#
# COMPACT_ATOMS: atom_id res chain seq x y z
N ALA A 1 -7.04 7.34 -3.67
CA ALA A 1 -7.29 6.69 -2.34
C ALA A 1 -5.93 6.44 -1.67
N CYS A 2 -5.83 5.54 -0.70
CA CYS A 2 -4.53 5.26 -0.05
C CYS A 2 -3.49 4.60 -1.00
N SER A 3 -3.97 3.99 -2.09
CA SER A 3 -3.16 3.35 -3.14
C SER A 3 -2.33 4.33 -3.98
N THR A 4 -2.62 5.63 -3.88
CA THR A 4 -2.04 6.67 -4.74
C THR A 4 -0.51 6.78 -4.61
N MET A 5 0.09 6.35 -3.49
CA MET A 5 1.55 6.34 -3.38
C MET A 5 2.20 5.35 -4.36
N ALA A 6 1.68 4.11 -4.45
CA ALA A 6 2.18 3.13 -5.43
C ALA A 6 1.77 3.50 -6.86
N GLU A 7 0.55 4.00 -7.06
CA GLU A 7 0.05 4.47 -8.35
C GLU A 7 0.95 5.57 -8.95
N SER A 8 1.19 6.64 -8.18
CA SER A 8 2.00 7.78 -8.65
C SER A 8 3.46 7.38 -8.87
N LEU A 9 4.01 6.50 -8.03
CA LEU A 9 5.37 5.96 -8.22
C LEU A 9 5.45 5.09 -9.47
N ALA A 10 4.44 4.25 -9.74
CA ALA A 10 4.38 3.44 -10.94
C ALA A 10 4.30 4.30 -12.20
N LEU A 11 3.41 5.30 -12.22
CA LEU A 11 3.29 6.24 -13.34
C LEU A 11 4.58 7.05 -13.55
N ALA A 12 5.20 7.53 -12.48
CA ALA A 12 6.47 8.24 -12.55
C ALA A 12 7.59 7.36 -13.14
N ALA A 13 7.65 6.08 -12.74
CA ALA A 13 8.60 5.12 -13.30
C ALA A 13 8.34 4.87 -14.78
N LEU A 14 7.08 4.66 -15.18
CA LEU A 14 6.70 4.46 -16.58
C LEU A 14 7.04 5.68 -17.46
N PHE A 15 6.78 6.90 -16.99
CA PHE A 15 7.12 8.12 -17.73
C PHE A 15 8.62 8.32 -17.89
N VAL A 16 9.42 7.94 -16.88
CA VAL A 16 10.88 7.99 -16.98
C VAL A 16 11.41 6.90 -17.91
N ASP A 17 10.93 5.66 -17.77
CA ASP A 17 11.38 4.52 -18.56
C ASP A 17 11.05 4.67 -20.06
N THR A 18 9.91 5.29 -20.38
CA THR A 18 9.50 5.61 -21.76
C THR A 18 10.11 6.90 -22.31
N ALA A 19 11.01 7.54 -21.56
CA ALA A 19 11.65 8.81 -21.91
C ALA A 19 10.68 9.99 -22.16
N ILE A 20 9.41 9.87 -21.75
CA ILE A 20 8.43 10.97 -21.78
C ILE A 20 8.87 12.08 -20.82
N ALA A 21 9.47 11.71 -19.68
CA ALA A 21 10.04 12.63 -18.71
C ALA A 21 11.46 12.20 -18.33
N LYS A 22 12.37 13.17 -18.12
CA LYS A 22 13.72 12.86 -17.59
C LYS A 22 13.72 12.58 -16.09
N LYS A 23 12.83 13.28 -15.38
CA LYS A 23 12.58 13.14 -13.95
C LYS A 23 11.11 13.34 -13.69
N ALA A 24 10.56 12.57 -12.76
CA ALA A 24 9.19 12.68 -12.29
C ALA A 24 9.16 12.70 -10.77
N LEU A 25 8.14 13.34 -10.19
CA LEU A 25 7.93 13.39 -8.75
C LEU A 25 6.62 12.67 -8.42
N ALA A 26 6.69 11.60 -7.64
CA ALA A 26 5.54 10.95 -7.04
C ALA A 26 5.38 11.48 -5.61
N VAL A 27 4.22 12.07 -5.28
CA VAL A 27 3.99 12.68 -3.96
C VAL A 27 2.57 12.40 -3.50
N THR A 28 2.42 12.06 -2.22
CA THR A 28 1.12 11.95 -1.56
C THR A 28 1.19 12.44 -0.12
N SER A 29 0.05 12.90 0.39
CA SER A 29 -0.08 13.37 1.76
C SER A 29 -1.48 13.10 2.30
N SER A 30 -1.57 12.78 3.59
CA SER A 30 -2.83 12.70 4.32
C SER A 30 -2.72 13.46 5.63
N HIS A 31 -3.87 13.87 6.16
CA HIS A 31 -3.98 14.52 7.46
C HIS A 31 -5.20 13.98 8.19
N PHE A 32 -5.03 13.62 9.47
CA PHE A 32 -6.08 13.06 10.30
C PHE A 32 -7.36 13.93 10.29
N CYS A 33 -7.24 15.21 10.68
CA CYS A 33 -8.40 16.09 10.80
C CYS A 33 -9.16 16.32 9.49
N SER A 34 -8.50 16.31 8.32
CA SER A 34 -9.20 16.49 7.04
C SER A 34 -9.95 15.21 6.64
N ALA A 35 -9.36 14.04 6.87
CA ALA A 35 -9.99 12.77 6.58
C ALA A 35 -11.19 12.47 7.49
N GLU A 36 -11.07 12.72 8.80
CA GLU A 36 -12.17 12.55 9.75
C GLU A 36 -13.36 13.44 9.39
N ARG A 37 -13.12 14.71 9.06
CA ARG A 37 -14.17 15.63 8.61
C ARG A 37 -14.88 15.15 7.35
N GLN A 38 -14.19 14.45 6.46
CA GLN A 38 -14.72 14.07 5.16
C GLN A 38 -15.48 12.74 5.20
N PHE A 39 -14.97 11.74 5.91
CA PHE A 39 -15.44 10.33 5.79
C PHE A 39 -16.00 9.76 7.09
N ARG A 40 -16.01 10.53 8.18
CA ARG A 40 -16.42 10.08 9.50
C ARG A 40 -17.40 11.06 10.11
N PHE A 41 -17.87 10.71 11.29
CA PHE A 41 -18.71 11.58 12.09
C PHE A 41 -17.91 12.80 12.54
N PRO A 42 -18.57 13.96 12.74
CA PRO A 42 -17.95 15.11 13.40
C PRO A 42 -17.29 14.67 14.70
N LEU A 43 -16.07 15.17 14.99
CA LEU A 43 -15.33 14.81 16.21
C LEU A 43 -16.13 15.16 17.47
N GLU A 44 -16.97 16.20 17.37
CA GLU A 44 -17.87 16.68 18.41
C GLU A 44 -19.01 15.70 18.74
N TYR A 45 -19.29 14.72 17.85
CA TYR A 45 -20.34 13.73 18.05
C TYR A 45 -19.96 12.67 19.09
N GLY A 46 -18.70 12.63 19.56
CA GLY A 46 -18.25 11.72 20.62
C GLY A 46 -18.38 10.24 20.27
N GLY A 47 -18.43 9.92 18.97
CA GLY A 47 -18.56 8.54 18.49
C GLY A 47 -17.36 7.69 18.92
N GLN A 48 -17.63 6.49 19.42
CA GLN A 48 -16.57 5.52 19.74
C GLN A 48 -16.13 4.81 18.47
N ARG A 49 -14.80 4.75 18.26
CA ARG A 49 -14.23 4.02 17.14
C ARG A 49 -14.20 2.53 17.43
N PRO A 50 -14.63 1.66 16.50
CA PRO A 50 -14.54 0.23 16.70
C PRO A 50 -13.07 -0.24 16.60
N PRO A 51 -12.71 -1.38 17.21
CA PRO A 51 -11.36 -1.94 17.13
C PRO A 51 -10.87 -2.26 15.70
N THR A 52 -11.79 -2.38 14.74
CA THR A 52 -11.47 -2.60 13.32
C THR A 52 -11.05 -1.33 12.60
N ALA A 53 -11.31 -0.14 13.16
CA ALA A 53 -11.08 1.14 12.50
C ALA A 53 -9.60 1.54 12.55
N GLN A 54 -9.05 1.87 11.38
CA GLN A 54 -7.70 2.40 11.25
C GLN A 54 -7.63 3.89 11.51
N TRP A 55 -6.45 4.39 11.89
CA TRP A 55 -6.18 5.78 12.19
C TRP A 55 -5.49 6.47 11.01
N THR A 56 -6.12 7.49 10.43
CA THR A 56 -5.52 8.25 9.32
C THR A 56 -4.23 8.92 9.79
N VAL A 57 -3.13 8.61 9.13
CA VAL A 57 -1.82 9.20 9.39
C VAL A 57 -1.79 10.64 8.91
N THR A 58 -1.33 11.54 9.78
CA THR A 58 -0.88 12.87 9.37
C THR A 58 0.57 12.76 8.91
N GLY A 59 0.78 12.77 7.60
CA GLY A 59 2.09 12.53 7.01
C GLY A 59 2.10 12.73 5.50
N SER A 60 3.30 12.82 4.95
CA SER A 60 3.55 13.01 3.52
C SER A 60 4.85 12.33 3.13
N GLY A 61 4.91 11.88 1.88
CA GLY A 61 6.13 11.33 1.30
C GLY A 61 6.22 11.68 -0.19
N ALA A 62 7.45 11.86 -0.65
CA ALA A 62 7.74 12.13 -2.04
C ALA A 62 8.94 11.29 -2.53
N CYS A 63 8.86 10.82 -3.77
CA CYS A 63 9.92 10.10 -4.46
C CYS A 63 10.25 10.83 -5.77
N VAL A 64 11.51 11.25 -5.91
CA VAL A 64 12.04 11.73 -7.20
C VAL A 64 12.51 10.51 -7.98
N VAL A 65 11.90 10.29 -9.14
CA VAL A 65 12.20 9.18 -10.05
C VAL A 65 12.97 9.73 -11.24
N GLY A 66 14.03 9.04 -11.64
CA GLY A 66 14.90 9.41 -12.74
C GLY A 66 15.92 8.30 -13.00
N GLU A 67 16.64 8.39 -14.11
CA GLU A 67 17.80 7.51 -14.33
C GLU A 67 18.85 7.70 -13.23
N SER A 68 19.35 6.60 -12.70
CA SER A 68 20.34 6.57 -11.61
C SER A 68 21.20 5.31 -11.75
N ASP A 69 22.47 5.41 -11.33
CA ASP A 69 23.35 4.25 -11.15
C ASP A 69 23.31 3.69 -9.72
N ALA A 70 22.62 4.37 -8.80
CA ALA A 70 22.53 4.02 -7.39
C ALA A 70 21.11 3.60 -7.00
N ALA A 71 21.03 2.58 -6.13
CA ALA A 71 19.80 2.09 -5.52
C ALA A 71 19.08 3.19 -4.69
N PRO A 72 17.74 3.12 -4.55
CA PRO A 72 16.84 2.04 -4.98
C PRO A 72 16.39 2.15 -6.45
N PHE A 73 16.06 1.01 -7.07
CA PHE A 73 15.54 0.90 -8.42
C PHE A 73 14.09 0.41 -8.44
N VAL A 74 13.28 0.95 -9.36
CA VAL A 74 11.97 0.36 -9.71
C VAL A 74 12.20 -0.69 -10.79
N ARG A 75 11.75 -1.93 -10.57
CA ARG A 75 12.02 -3.06 -11.49
C ARG A 75 10.81 -3.50 -12.29
N ALA A 76 9.64 -3.44 -11.68
CA ALA A 76 8.38 -3.82 -12.28
C ALA A 76 7.25 -3.09 -11.55
N VAL A 77 6.13 -2.96 -12.22
CA VAL A 77 4.91 -2.38 -11.66
C VAL A 77 3.73 -3.26 -12.08
N THR A 78 2.75 -3.43 -11.20
CA THR A 78 1.46 -4.03 -11.53
C THR A 78 0.37 -3.04 -11.20
N ILE A 79 -0.39 -2.65 -12.23
CA ILE A 79 -1.58 -1.83 -12.07
C ILE A 79 -2.73 -2.77 -11.72
N GLY A 80 -3.17 -2.76 -10.46
CA GLY A 80 -4.27 -3.62 -10.04
C GLY A 80 -5.63 -3.24 -10.64
N CYS A 81 -6.54 -4.20 -10.54
CA CYS A 81 -7.94 -4.04 -10.88
C CYS A 81 -8.79 -3.78 -9.63
N ILE A 82 -10.00 -3.28 -9.84
CA ILE A 82 -10.97 -3.10 -8.78
C ILE A 82 -11.50 -4.47 -8.35
N GLU A 83 -11.53 -4.72 -7.04
CA GLU A 83 -12.14 -5.90 -6.43
C GLU A 83 -13.22 -5.46 -5.44
N ASP A 84 -14.41 -6.05 -5.51
CA ASP A 84 -15.52 -5.74 -4.61
C ASP A 84 -16.23 -7.02 -4.17
N LEU A 85 -16.05 -7.39 -2.90
CA LEU A 85 -16.70 -8.55 -2.27
C LEU A 85 -17.93 -8.15 -1.42
N GLY A 86 -18.48 -6.95 -1.64
CA GLY A 86 -19.72 -6.50 -1.00
C GLY A 86 -19.57 -5.95 0.42
N ILE A 87 -18.34 -5.57 0.83
CA ILE A 87 -18.10 -4.95 2.14
C ILE A 87 -18.70 -3.54 2.15
N LYS A 88 -19.55 -3.25 3.14
CA LYS A 88 -20.25 -1.95 3.27
C LYS A 88 -19.83 -1.15 4.50
N ASP A 89 -19.16 -1.78 5.46
CA ASP A 89 -18.79 -1.13 6.71
C ASP A 89 -17.58 -0.21 6.51
N ALA A 90 -17.84 1.10 6.58
CA ALA A 90 -16.83 2.16 6.48
C ALA A 90 -15.72 2.05 7.56
N ASN A 91 -15.97 1.34 8.66
CA ASN A 91 -15.02 1.13 9.75
C ASN A 91 -14.24 -0.18 9.63
N ASN A 92 -14.42 -0.94 8.55
CA ASN A 92 -13.69 -2.18 8.27
C ASN A 92 -13.01 -2.13 6.90
N MET A 93 -12.25 -1.06 6.66
CA MET A 93 -11.55 -0.83 5.38
C MET A 93 -10.54 -1.93 5.05
N GLY A 94 -9.87 -2.50 6.05
CA GLY A 94 -8.96 -3.62 5.85
C GLY A 94 -9.62 -4.79 5.14
N ALA A 95 -10.87 -5.12 5.49
CA ALA A 95 -11.63 -6.18 4.82
C ALA A 95 -12.03 -5.83 3.38
N ALA A 96 -12.36 -4.56 3.11
CA ALA A 96 -12.68 -4.11 1.76
C ALA A 96 -11.46 -4.13 0.82
N MET A 97 -10.26 -3.85 1.36
CA MET A 97 -9.03 -3.71 0.57
C MET A 97 -8.22 -5.01 0.41
N ALA A 98 -8.33 -5.96 1.35
CA ALA A 98 -7.57 -7.21 1.32
C ALA A 98 -7.74 -8.02 0.01
N PRO A 99 -8.94 -8.14 -0.60
CA PRO A 99 -9.10 -8.84 -1.88
C PRO A 99 -8.28 -8.23 -3.02
N ALA A 100 -8.27 -6.91 -3.14
CA ALA A 100 -7.48 -6.22 -4.16
C ALA A 100 -5.97 -6.43 -3.96
N ALA A 101 -5.49 -6.39 -2.71
CA ALA A 101 -4.10 -6.70 -2.40
C ALA A 101 -3.74 -8.13 -2.78
N ALA A 102 -4.56 -9.10 -2.38
CA ALA A 102 -4.35 -10.52 -2.70
C ALA A 102 -4.28 -10.72 -4.22
N LYS A 103 -5.24 -10.17 -4.95
CA LYS A 103 -5.31 -10.30 -6.41
C LYS A 103 -4.08 -9.72 -7.10
N THR A 104 -3.69 -8.49 -6.74
CA THR A 104 -2.52 -7.82 -7.32
C THR A 104 -1.23 -8.58 -7.02
N ILE A 105 -1.06 -9.11 -5.81
CA ILE A 105 0.11 -9.92 -5.44
C ILE A 105 0.15 -11.22 -6.24
N SER A 106 -0.95 -11.98 -6.27
CA SER A 106 -1.05 -13.24 -7.02
C SER A 106 -0.80 -13.05 -8.51
N HIS A 107 -1.36 -12.00 -9.11
CA HIS A 107 -1.12 -11.64 -10.51
C HIS A 107 0.35 -11.33 -10.77
N TYR A 108 0.96 -10.49 -9.95
CA TYR A 108 2.37 -10.14 -10.11
C TYR A 108 3.28 -11.37 -10.03
N LEU A 109 3.06 -12.24 -9.04
CA LEU A 109 3.84 -13.48 -8.87
C LEU A 109 3.65 -14.43 -10.07
N ALA A 110 2.42 -14.55 -10.58
CA ALA A 110 2.12 -15.37 -11.75
C ALA A 110 2.78 -14.80 -13.03
N ASP A 111 2.67 -13.49 -13.26
CA ASP A 111 3.21 -12.80 -14.44
C ASP A 111 4.75 -12.87 -14.48
N THR A 112 5.38 -12.70 -13.33
CA THR A 112 6.85 -12.72 -13.20
C THR A 112 7.41 -14.13 -12.96
N ARG A 113 6.55 -15.12 -12.73
CA ARG A 113 6.90 -16.51 -12.38
C ARG A 113 7.82 -16.61 -11.17
N THR A 114 7.66 -15.69 -10.23
CA THR A 114 8.37 -15.68 -8.95
C THR A 114 7.46 -16.19 -7.84
N ARG A 115 8.05 -16.35 -6.65
CA ARG A 115 7.34 -16.75 -5.45
C ARG A 115 7.59 -15.73 -4.33
N PRO A 116 6.77 -15.72 -3.27
CA PRO A 116 7.00 -14.85 -2.12
C PRO A 116 8.41 -14.98 -1.54
N GLU A 117 9.05 -16.16 -1.64
CA GLU A 117 10.40 -16.38 -1.13
C GLU A 117 11.50 -15.64 -1.89
N ASP A 118 11.22 -15.18 -3.11
CA ASP A 118 12.16 -14.42 -3.93
C ASP A 118 12.25 -12.94 -3.50
N TYR A 119 11.44 -12.52 -2.52
CA TYR A 119 11.39 -11.17 -2.00
C TYR A 119 11.73 -11.16 -0.51
N ASP A 120 12.50 -10.17 -0.07
CA ASP A 120 12.83 -9.99 1.34
C ASP A 120 11.63 -9.48 2.15
N MET A 121 10.73 -8.74 1.48
CA MET A 121 9.55 -8.15 2.09
C MET A 121 8.43 -7.94 1.07
N ILE A 122 7.21 -8.26 1.48
CA ILE A 122 5.97 -7.88 0.80
C ILE A 122 5.29 -6.87 1.72
N LEU A 123 5.34 -5.60 1.34
CA LEU A 123 4.91 -4.47 2.15
C LEU A 123 3.59 -3.91 1.63
N THR A 124 2.51 -4.10 2.37
CA THR A 124 1.22 -3.49 2.04
C THR A 124 1.10 -2.07 2.59
N GLY A 125 0.28 -1.25 1.93
CA GLY A 125 0.12 0.16 2.26
C GLY A 125 -0.58 0.40 3.59
N ASP A 126 -1.83 -0.01 3.69
CA ASP A 126 -2.63 0.25 4.89
C ASP A 126 -3.79 -0.73 5.02
N LEU A 127 -3.49 -2.02 5.01
CA LEU A 127 -4.48 -3.04 5.37
C LEU A 127 -4.77 -3.04 6.88
N GLY A 128 -3.80 -2.63 7.69
CA GLY A 128 -3.87 -2.74 9.14
C GLY A 128 -3.99 -4.21 9.60
N GLN A 129 -4.17 -4.43 10.89
CA GLN A 129 -4.16 -5.78 11.46
C GLN A 129 -5.23 -6.68 10.86
N VAL A 130 -6.44 -6.14 10.66
CA VAL A 130 -7.58 -6.89 10.14
C VAL A 130 -7.36 -7.26 8.67
N GLY A 131 -7.00 -6.29 7.84
CA GLY A 131 -6.77 -6.54 6.42
C GLY A 131 -5.55 -7.43 6.18
N SER A 132 -4.49 -7.31 6.97
CA SER A 132 -3.31 -8.18 6.87
C SER A 132 -3.65 -9.65 7.12
N ALA A 133 -4.43 -9.92 8.17
CA ALA A 133 -4.87 -11.30 8.45
C ALA A 133 -5.76 -11.86 7.34
N LEU A 134 -6.65 -11.04 6.76
CA LEU A 134 -7.51 -11.46 5.65
C LEU A 134 -6.72 -11.67 4.37
N LEU A 135 -5.71 -10.84 4.09
CA LEU A 135 -4.80 -11.02 2.96
C LEU A 135 -4.11 -12.37 3.02
N GLU A 136 -3.53 -12.73 4.17
CA GLU A 136 -2.87 -14.03 4.36
C GLU A 136 -3.84 -15.18 4.11
N GLN A 137 -5.07 -15.12 4.63
CA GLN A 137 -6.09 -16.14 4.40
C GLN A 137 -6.49 -16.26 2.93
N LEU A 138 -6.67 -15.14 2.23
CA LEU A 138 -7.05 -15.14 0.81
C LEU A 138 -5.93 -15.74 -0.06
N LEU A 139 -4.68 -15.38 0.21
CA LEU A 139 -3.53 -15.92 -0.53
C LEU A 139 -3.27 -17.39 -0.20
N GLU A 140 -3.51 -17.83 1.05
CA GLU A 140 -3.41 -19.24 1.43
C GLU A 140 -4.41 -20.11 0.64
N GLN A 141 -5.62 -19.61 0.38
CA GLN A 141 -6.60 -20.29 -0.49
C GLN A 141 -6.10 -20.45 -1.93
N GLU A 142 -5.28 -19.51 -2.42
CA GLU A 142 -4.60 -19.58 -3.72
C GLU A 142 -3.26 -20.32 -3.67
N LYS A 143 -2.91 -20.93 -2.52
CA LYS A 143 -1.64 -21.63 -2.26
C LYS A 143 -0.41 -20.71 -2.36
N VAL A 144 -0.58 -19.42 -2.11
CA VAL A 144 0.48 -18.42 -2.00
C VAL A 144 0.71 -18.14 -0.52
N ASP A 145 1.87 -18.53 0.00
CA ASP A 145 2.21 -18.38 1.42
C ASP A 145 3.16 -17.20 1.63
N LEU A 146 2.71 -16.19 2.39
CA LEU A 146 3.51 -15.00 2.69
C LEU A 146 4.47 -15.17 3.87
N LYS A 147 4.51 -16.35 4.51
CA LYS A 147 5.29 -16.74 5.70
C LYS A 147 6.40 -15.76 6.10
N GLY A 148 6.08 -14.91 7.08
CA GLY A 148 7.03 -14.01 7.76
C GLY A 148 7.61 -12.87 6.90
N ARG A 149 7.17 -12.73 5.65
CA ARG A 149 7.63 -11.69 4.72
C ARG A 149 6.63 -10.55 4.55
N HIS A 150 5.36 -10.79 4.93
CA HIS A 150 4.35 -9.74 4.93
C HIS A 150 4.57 -8.75 6.06
N GLN A 151 4.58 -7.46 5.71
CA GLN A 151 4.45 -6.36 6.65
C GLN A 151 3.46 -5.34 6.08
N ASP A 152 2.91 -4.49 6.94
CA ASP A 152 1.98 -3.43 6.54
C ASP A 152 2.45 -2.09 7.10
N CYS A 153 2.47 -1.03 6.28
CA CYS A 153 2.93 0.28 6.75
C CYS A 153 2.06 0.80 7.90
N GLY A 154 0.76 0.49 7.91
CA GLY A 154 -0.15 0.81 9.00
C GLY A 154 0.22 0.15 10.32
N LEU A 155 0.89 -1.00 10.29
CA LEU A 155 1.38 -1.70 11.47
C LEU A 155 2.78 -1.24 11.91
N LEU A 156 3.52 -0.55 11.03
CA LEU A 156 4.88 -0.07 11.29
C LEU A 156 4.96 1.37 11.79
N ILE A 157 3.97 2.21 11.45
CA ILE A 157 4.07 3.67 11.66
C ILE A 157 3.81 4.14 13.10
N TYR A 158 3.13 3.32 13.91
CA TYR A 158 2.74 3.66 15.29
C TYR A 158 3.26 2.63 16.29
N ASP A 159 3.55 3.06 17.52
CA ASP A 159 3.67 2.14 18.65
C ASP A 159 2.27 1.74 19.10
N ARG A 160 1.78 0.63 18.56
CA ARG A 160 0.42 0.12 18.81
C ARG A 160 0.17 -0.30 20.25
N LYS A 161 1.20 -0.43 21.10
CA LYS A 161 1.04 -0.74 22.53
C LYS A 161 0.82 0.51 23.35
N GLN A 162 1.44 1.63 22.95
CA GLN A 162 1.37 2.90 23.67
C GLN A 162 0.35 3.87 23.07
N GLN A 163 0.05 3.73 21.79
CA GLN A 163 -0.84 4.61 21.03
C GLN A 163 -2.11 3.84 20.64
N ASP A 164 -3.28 4.35 21.04
CA ASP A 164 -4.57 3.75 20.71
C ASP A 164 -4.96 4.04 19.25
N VAL A 165 -4.37 3.28 18.34
CA VAL A 165 -4.62 3.35 16.89
C VAL A 165 -5.42 2.15 16.37
N HIS A 166 -5.94 1.33 17.29
CA HIS A 166 -6.71 0.12 17.03
C HIS A 166 -6.07 -0.80 15.95
N ALA A 167 -6.70 -0.93 14.78
CA ALA A 167 -6.25 -1.76 13.68
C ALA A 167 -4.95 -1.26 13.01
N GLY A 168 -4.47 -0.06 13.31
CA GLY A 168 -3.22 0.51 12.79
C GLY A 168 -3.43 1.81 12.03
N GLY A 169 -2.38 2.28 11.36
CA GLY A 169 -2.42 3.46 10.51
C GLY A 169 -3.13 3.23 9.17
N SER A 170 -3.61 4.33 8.58
CA SER A 170 -4.16 4.38 7.22
C SER A 170 -3.91 5.71 6.53
N GLY A 171 -4.31 5.83 5.27
CA GLY A 171 -4.16 7.04 4.48
C GLY A 171 -2.96 6.97 3.55
N CYS A 172 -3.00 7.68 2.43
CA CYS A 172 -1.88 7.70 1.48
C CYS A 172 -0.57 8.18 2.10
N GLY A 173 -0.63 9.08 3.09
CA GLY A 173 0.52 9.53 3.87
C GLY A 173 1.14 8.43 4.76
N CYS A 174 0.39 7.39 5.15
CA CYS A 174 0.93 6.24 5.89
C CYS A 174 1.95 5.48 5.05
N ALA A 175 1.50 4.97 3.90
CA ALA A 175 2.35 4.22 2.98
C ALA A 175 3.52 5.08 2.48
N ALA A 176 3.28 6.36 2.16
CA ALA A 176 4.31 7.28 1.72
C ALA A 176 5.38 7.56 2.79
N SER A 177 4.96 7.78 4.04
CA SER A 177 5.90 8.08 5.13
C SER A 177 6.76 6.87 5.45
N VAL A 178 6.17 5.68 5.57
CA VAL A 178 6.94 4.44 5.84
C VAL A 178 7.86 4.11 4.67
N LEU A 179 7.37 4.19 3.43
CA LEU A 179 8.18 3.93 2.25
C LEU A 179 9.42 4.85 2.21
N CYS A 180 9.20 6.17 2.27
CA CYS A 180 10.27 7.15 2.09
C CYS A 180 11.25 7.21 3.28
N SER A 181 10.77 7.04 4.51
CA SER A 181 11.60 7.22 5.71
C SER A 181 12.28 5.94 6.21
N PHE A 182 11.69 4.76 5.95
CA PHE A 182 12.16 3.51 6.53
C PHE A 182 12.60 2.50 5.47
N ILE A 183 11.82 2.31 4.42
CA ILE A 183 12.03 1.21 3.46
C ILE A 183 13.06 1.59 2.40
N LEU A 184 12.91 2.74 1.73
CA LEU A 184 13.87 3.17 0.71
C LEU A 184 15.30 3.35 1.27
N PRO A 185 15.51 3.90 2.49
CA PRO A 185 16.83 3.93 3.10
C PRO A 185 17.42 2.54 3.34
N LYS A 186 16.61 1.57 3.78
CA LYS A 186 17.04 0.17 3.98
C LYS A 186 17.47 -0.50 2.67
N ILE A 187 16.73 -0.27 1.58
CA ILE A 187 17.10 -0.74 0.23
C ILE A 187 18.39 -0.07 -0.23
N ARG A 188 18.52 1.25 -0.04
CA ARG A 188 19.75 1.99 -0.40
C ARG A 188 20.97 1.48 0.35
N GLN A 189 20.81 1.07 1.61
CA GLN A 189 21.87 0.50 2.44
C GLN A 189 22.15 -0.99 2.13
N GLY A 190 21.36 -1.63 1.27
CA GLY A 190 21.50 -3.06 0.95
C GLY A 190 21.01 -4.01 2.04
N THR A 191 20.35 -3.49 3.10
CA THR A 191 19.75 -4.32 4.16
C THR A 191 18.44 -4.99 3.72
N LEU A 192 17.78 -4.42 2.71
CA LEU A 192 16.71 -5.05 1.94
C LEU A 192 17.16 -5.11 0.47
N GLY A 193 17.08 -6.29 -0.12
CA GLY A 193 17.36 -6.57 -1.52
C GLY A 193 16.16 -6.23 -2.38
N ASP A 194 15.11 -7.04 -2.31
CA ASP A 194 13.94 -6.96 -3.17
C ASP A 194 12.65 -6.85 -2.33
N VAL A 195 11.87 -5.79 -2.59
CA VAL A 195 10.65 -5.45 -1.84
C VAL A 195 9.48 -5.26 -2.80
N LEU A 196 8.37 -5.94 -2.55
CA LEU A 196 7.09 -5.67 -3.22
C LEU A 196 6.30 -4.67 -2.39
N PHE A 197 6.24 -3.43 -2.85
CA PHE A 197 5.44 -2.39 -2.22
C PHE A 197 4.04 -2.34 -2.85
N VAL A 198 3.01 -2.66 -2.07
CA VAL A 198 1.63 -2.84 -2.53
C VAL A 198 0.70 -1.87 -1.82
N ALA A 199 0.49 -0.67 -2.37
CA ALA A 199 -0.40 0.30 -1.76
C ALA A 199 -1.86 0.01 -2.12
N THR A 200 -2.71 -0.10 -1.10
CA THR A 200 -4.12 -0.43 -1.17
C THR A 200 -5.00 0.80 -1.03
N GLY A 201 -6.21 0.78 -1.57
CA GLY A 201 -7.14 1.89 -1.44
C GLY A 201 -8.59 1.44 -1.48
N ALA A 202 -9.41 1.99 -0.60
CA ALA A 202 -10.86 1.89 -0.64
C ALA A 202 -11.44 3.02 -1.48
N LEU A 203 -12.27 2.67 -2.46
CA LEU A 203 -12.91 3.59 -3.40
C LEU A 203 -14.32 3.94 -2.91
N MET A 204 -14.41 4.84 -1.94
CA MET A 204 -15.69 5.26 -1.36
C MET A 204 -15.85 6.78 -1.33
N SER A 205 -17.10 7.22 -1.17
CA SER A 205 -17.48 8.60 -0.93
C SER A 205 -18.50 8.67 0.21
N PRO A 206 -18.72 9.86 0.81
CA PRO A 206 -19.81 10.02 1.78
C PRO A 206 -21.16 9.61 1.20
N THR A 207 -21.43 9.97 -0.06
CA THR A 207 -22.69 9.65 -0.74
C THR A 207 -22.89 8.14 -0.91
N SER A 208 -21.92 7.44 -1.49
CA SER A 208 -22.03 5.99 -1.72
C SER A 208 -22.19 5.21 -0.41
N SER A 209 -21.48 5.64 0.64
CA SER A 209 -21.59 5.05 1.98
C SER A 209 -22.99 5.24 2.58
N MET A 210 -23.55 6.46 2.47
CA MET A 210 -24.89 6.77 2.99
C MET A 210 -26.02 6.11 2.18
N GLN A 211 -25.75 5.75 0.92
CA GLN A 211 -26.67 4.96 0.09
C GLN A 211 -26.56 3.45 0.35
N GLY A 212 -25.64 3.02 1.24
CA GLY A 212 -25.43 1.61 1.55
C GLY A 212 -24.83 0.82 0.39
N GLU A 213 -24.07 1.48 -0.48
CA GLU A 213 -23.27 0.81 -1.52
C GLU A 213 -22.10 0.03 -0.88
N SER A 214 -21.58 -0.93 -1.63
CA SER A 214 -20.33 -1.61 -1.27
C SER A 214 -19.12 -0.70 -1.48
N ILE A 215 -17.98 -1.11 -0.92
CA ILE A 215 -16.73 -0.37 -0.92
C ILE A 215 -15.72 -1.16 -1.74
N PRO A 216 -15.53 -0.80 -3.03
CA PRO A 216 -14.55 -1.43 -3.88
C PRO A 216 -13.13 -1.14 -3.40
N GLY A 217 -12.27 -2.17 -3.41
CA GLY A 217 -10.83 -2.07 -3.16
C GLY A 217 -10.04 -1.99 -4.46
N ILE A 218 -8.87 -1.36 -4.41
CA ILE A 218 -7.85 -1.41 -5.47
C ILE A 218 -6.45 -1.49 -4.84
N ALA A 219 -5.51 -2.15 -5.50
CA ALA A 219 -4.12 -2.20 -5.04
C ALA A 219 -3.14 -2.08 -6.20
N HIS A 220 -2.14 -1.20 -6.09
CA HIS A 220 -1.06 -1.09 -7.07
C HIS A 220 0.26 -1.56 -6.45
N LEU A 221 1.06 -2.27 -7.24
CA LEU A 221 2.32 -2.85 -6.79
C LEU A 221 3.49 -2.23 -7.53
N VAL A 222 4.56 -1.93 -6.78
CA VAL A 222 5.86 -1.51 -7.30
C VAL A 222 6.93 -2.44 -6.71
N HIS A 223 7.68 -3.12 -7.57
CA HIS A 223 8.85 -3.90 -7.17
C HIS A 223 10.06 -2.97 -7.06
N LEU A 224 10.56 -2.81 -5.85
CA LEU A 224 11.73 -2.01 -5.51
C LEU A 224 12.92 -2.92 -5.22
N SER A 225 14.10 -2.57 -5.73
CA SER A 225 15.29 -3.41 -5.62
C SER A 225 16.56 -2.60 -5.32
N SER A 226 17.48 -3.19 -4.54
CA SER A 226 18.83 -2.67 -4.35
C SER A 226 19.78 -3.10 -5.47
N GLY A 227 19.49 -4.20 -6.15
CA GLY A 227 20.27 -4.68 -7.29
C GLY A 227 20.01 -3.82 -8.53
N ARG A 228 21.00 -3.71 -9.40
CA ARG A 228 20.84 -3.17 -10.76
C ARG A 228 20.58 -4.33 -11.74
N ARG A 229 19.63 -4.20 -12.69
CA ARG A 229 19.53 -5.19 -13.79
C ARG A 229 20.75 -4.99 -14.69
N ARG A 230 21.51 -6.05 -14.96
CA ARG A 230 22.43 -6.03 -16.09
C ARG A 230 21.58 -6.02 -17.36
N LYS A 231 21.78 -5.03 -18.24
CA LYS A 231 21.17 -5.05 -19.59
C LYS A 231 21.61 -6.35 -20.28
N GLY A 232 20.66 -7.18 -20.72
CA GLY A 232 20.93 -8.36 -21.55
C GLY A 232 20.61 -9.75 -20.97
N VAL A 233 19.80 -9.87 -19.92
CA VAL A 233 19.22 -11.18 -19.52
C VAL A 233 17.70 -11.09 -19.66
N GLU A 234 17.23 -11.59 -20.80
CA GLU A 234 15.83 -11.97 -21.09
C GLU A 234 15.42 -13.17 -20.24
#